data_AF-I1D6D4-F1
#
_entry.id   AF-I1D6D4-F1
#
_cell.length_a   1.000
_cell.length_b   1.000
_cell.length_c   1.000
_cell.angle_alpha   90.00
_cell.angle_beta   90.00
_cell.angle_gamma   90.00
#
_symmetry.space_group_name_H-M   'P 1'
#
loop_
_entity.id
_entity.type
_entity.pdbx_description
1 polymer ?
#
loop_
_entity_poly.entity_id
_entity_poly.type
_entity_poly.pdbx_seq_one_letter_code
_entity_poly.pdbx_strand_id
1 'polypeptide(L)'
;MDHSILDPDSAKERLREWKDRIDKLAADTRTMSERLQGVRATATDPSGLVEVTIDSTGSLVDLKLTSKMQSTKPDVVAQTIMQTLAEAKNQLADQSQQIIAETVGTDSPAARAIAESVGNQLRSEPVQKTDSAETDHEDDDYENRSFLKKD
;
A
#
# COMPACT_ATOMS: atom_id res chain seq x y z
N MET A 1 11.67 56.64 6.56
CA MET A 1 12.31 56.43 5.24
C MET A 1 12.17 54.96 4.94
N ASP A 2 11.09 54.59 4.23
CA ASP A 2 10.75 53.22 3.84
C ASP A 2 11.06 53.03 2.36
N HIS A 3 12.08 52.24 2.02
CA HIS A 3 12.23 51.71 0.64
C HIS A 3 13.15 50.48 0.48
N SER A 4 13.29 49.60 1.48
CA SER A 4 14.18 48.42 1.33
C SER A 4 13.54 47.05 1.56
N ILE A 5 12.21 46.96 1.47
CA ILE A 5 11.48 45.67 1.60
C ILE A 5 11.27 44.98 0.23
N LEU A 6 11.57 45.65 -0.88
CA LEU A 6 11.43 45.10 -2.24
C LEU A 6 12.61 45.54 -3.12
N ASP A 7 13.80 45.02 -2.84
CA ASP A 7 14.89 45.10 -3.82
C ASP A 7 14.60 44.07 -4.95
N PRO A 8 14.41 44.51 -6.20
CA PRO A 8 14.01 43.63 -7.31
C PRO A 8 15.03 42.53 -7.61
N ASP A 9 16.30 42.70 -7.27
CA ASP A 9 17.31 41.67 -7.47
C ASP A 9 17.24 40.60 -6.39
N SER A 10 17.02 40.97 -5.12
CA SER A 10 16.72 40.02 -4.03
C SER A 10 15.45 39.19 -4.29
N ALA A 11 14.43 39.77 -4.93
CA ALA A 11 13.22 39.07 -5.30
C ALA A 11 13.45 38.04 -6.42
N LYS A 12 14.30 38.36 -7.40
CA LYS A 12 14.70 37.43 -8.48
C LYS A 12 15.53 36.26 -7.93
N GLU A 13 16.45 36.51 -7.00
CA GLU A 13 17.26 35.48 -6.34
C GLU A 13 16.36 34.44 -5.64
N ARG A 14 15.43 34.91 -4.80
CA ARG A 14 14.47 34.05 -4.07
C ARG A 14 13.57 33.24 -5.00
N LEU A 15 13.15 33.83 -6.12
CA LEU A 15 12.37 33.13 -7.14
C LEU A 15 13.18 32.03 -7.83
N ARG A 16 14.47 32.25 -8.10
CA ARG A 16 15.37 31.22 -8.64
C ARG A 16 15.55 30.08 -7.64
N GLU A 17 15.87 30.38 -6.38
CA GLU A 17 16.01 29.37 -5.34
C GLU A 17 14.72 28.57 -5.09
N TRP A 18 13.55 29.23 -5.19
CA TRP A 18 12.27 28.54 -5.10
C TRP A 18 12.03 27.63 -6.31
N LYS A 19 12.30 28.12 -7.52
CA LYS A 19 12.23 27.33 -8.75
C LYS A 19 13.14 26.10 -8.67
N ASP A 20 14.40 26.28 -8.27
CA ASP A 20 15.38 25.20 -8.17
C ASP A 20 14.94 24.12 -7.17
N ARG A 21 14.32 24.54 -6.04
CA ARG A 21 13.75 23.60 -5.07
C ARG A 21 12.55 22.82 -5.62
N ILE A 22 11.68 23.46 -6.39
CA ILE A 22 10.54 22.78 -7.03
C ILE A 22 11.02 21.80 -8.11
N ASP A 23 11.95 22.24 -8.96
CA ASP A 23 12.50 21.40 -10.02
C ASP A 23 13.19 20.16 -9.41
N LYS A 24 13.94 20.35 -8.32
CA LYS A 24 14.54 19.25 -7.56
C LYS A 24 13.50 18.32 -6.96
N LEU A 25 12.48 18.84 -6.27
CA LEU A 25 11.43 18.02 -5.68
C LEU A 25 10.68 17.19 -6.74
N ALA A 26 10.41 17.78 -7.90
CA ALA A 26 9.76 17.09 -9.02
C ALA A 26 10.63 15.94 -9.55
N ALA A 27 11.94 16.16 -9.72
CA ALA A 27 12.88 15.13 -10.15
C ALA A 27 13.02 14.00 -9.12
N ASP A 28 13.12 14.35 -7.83
CA ASP A 28 13.22 13.40 -6.73
C ASP A 28 11.94 12.55 -6.63
N THR A 29 10.77 13.17 -6.73
CA THR A 29 9.46 12.48 -6.72
C THR A 29 9.30 11.52 -7.91
N ARG A 30 9.75 11.92 -9.10
CA ARG A 30 9.71 11.06 -10.29
C ARG A 30 10.60 9.84 -10.11
N THR A 31 11.84 10.06 -9.68
CA THR A 31 12.81 8.99 -9.42
C THR A 31 12.29 8.02 -8.37
N MET A 32 11.68 8.55 -7.30
CA MET A 32 11.04 7.75 -6.27
C MET A 32 9.91 6.88 -6.82
N SER A 33 9.03 7.46 -7.64
CA SER A 33 7.91 6.74 -8.25
C SER A 33 8.40 5.60 -9.14
N GLU A 34 9.42 5.85 -9.97
CA GLU A 34 10.03 4.83 -10.83
C GLU A 34 10.69 3.72 -10.00
N ARG A 35 11.40 4.06 -8.91
CA ARG A 35 11.99 3.09 -7.99
C ARG A 35 10.93 2.23 -7.31
N LEU A 36 9.87 2.85 -6.78
CA LEU A 36 8.76 2.15 -6.10
C LEU A 36 8.04 1.19 -7.05
N GLN A 37 7.76 1.62 -8.29
CA GLN A 37 7.11 0.75 -9.28
C GLN A 37 7.95 -0.48 -9.63
N GLY A 38 9.28 -0.34 -9.64
CA GLY A 38 10.22 -1.43 -9.93
C GLY A 38 10.47 -2.42 -8.80
N VAL A 39 9.97 -2.15 -7.58
CA VAL A 39 10.21 -3.02 -6.42
C VAL A 39 9.57 -4.38 -6.64
N ARG A 40 10.33 -5.44 -6.32
CA ARG A 40 9.83 -6.80 -6.18
C ARG A 40 10.40 -7.39 -4.90
N ALA A 41 9.56 -8.10 -4.16
CA ALA A 41 9.99 -8.83 -2.98
C ALA A 41 9.88 -10.32 -3.24
N THR A 42 10.94 -11.07 -2.89
CA THR A 42 10.98 -12.52 -2.99
C THR A 42 11.21 -13.11 -1.61
N ALA A 43 10.29 -13.96 -1.15
CA ALA A 43 10.44 -14.71 0.08
C ALA A 43 10.47 -16.21 -0.21
N THR A 44 11.23 -16.93 0.60
CA THR A 44 11.33 -18.40 0.55
C THR A 44 11.04 -18.92 1.94
N ASP A 45 10.21 -19.95 2.04
CA ASP A 45 9.96 -20.56 3.34
C ASP A 45 11.24 -21.21 3.91
N PRO A 46 11.35 -21.35 5.24
CA PRO A 46 12.56 -21.90 5.87
C PRO A 46 12.93 -23.32 5.42
N SER A 47 11.97 -24.11 4.93
CA SER A 47 12.20 -25.46 4.44
C SER A 47 12.57 -25.50 2.95
N GLY A 48 12.50 -24.39 2.22
CA GLY A 48 12.76 -24.32 0.78
C GLY A 48 11.76 -25.14 -0.04
N LEU A 49 10.53 -25.27 0.43
CA LEU A 49 9.40 -25.87 -0.27
C LEU A 49 8.77 -24.89 -1.27
N VAL A 50 8.70 -23.61 -0.92
CA VAL A 50 7.99 -22.53 -1.59
C VAL A 50 8.89 -21.30 -1.71
N GLU A 51 8.95 -20.73 -2.90
CA GLU A 51 9.45 -19.37 -3.15
C GLU A 51 8.35 -18.55 -3.83
N VAL A 52 8.11 -17.35 -3.34
CA VAL A 52 7.09 -16.43 -3.82
C VAL A 52 7.74 -15.11 -4.17
N THR A 53 7.40 -14.55 -5.34
CA THR A 53 7.74 -13.17 -5.70
C THR A 53 6.48 -12.36 -5.90
N ILE A 54 6.44 -11.19 -5.26
CA ILE A 54 5.37 -10.19 -5.45
C ILE A 54 5.93 -8.90 -6.06
N ASP A 55 5.08 -8.19 -6.80
CA ASP A 55 5.40 -6.85 -7.30
C ASP A 55 5.08 -5.74 -6.29
N SER A 56 5.34 -4.50 -6.69
CA SER A 56 5.11 -3.28 -5.92
C SER A 56 3.65 -3.02 -5.53
N THR A 57 2.69 -3.69 -6.18
CA THR A 57 1.26 -3.64 -5.82
C THR A 57 0.86 -4.70 -4.78
N GLY A 58 1.79 -5.58 -4.43
CA GLY A 58 1.52 -6.75 -3.60
C GLY A 58 0.89 -7.91 -4.38
N SER A 59 0.88 -7.85 -5.71
CA SER A 59 0.37 -8.92 -6.57
C SER A 59 1.41 -10.02 -6.72
N LEU A 60 0.98 -11.27 -6.64
CA LEU A 60 1.83 -12.44 -6.89
C LEU A 60 2.20 -12.50 -8.37
N VAL A 61 3.50 -12.41 -8.67
CA VAL A 61 4.02 -12.45 -10.05
C VAL A 61 4.85 -13.69 -10.34
N ASP A 62 5.32 -14.39 -9.31
CA ASP A 62 5.99 -15.69 -9.45
C ASP A 62 5.72 -16.58 -8.23
N LEU A 63 5.58 -17.88 -8.47
CA LEU A 63 5.44 -18.92 -7.44
C LEU A 63 6.20 -20.16 -7.88
N LYS A 64 7.18 -20.57 -7.09
CA LYS A 64 7.94 -21.80 -7.30
C LYS A 64 7.66 -22.77 -6.16
N LEU A 65 7.29 -23.98 -6.53
CA LEU A 65 7.19 -25.12 -5.62
C LEU A 65 8.30 -26.11 -5.96
N THR A 66 9.04 -26.56 -4.95
CA THR A 66 10.12 -27.51 -5.15
C THR A 66 9.60 -28.95 -5.12
N SER A 67 10.42 -29.90 -5.58
CA SER A 67 10.06 -31.33 -5.58
C SER A 67 9.66 -31.89 -4.21
N LYS A 68 9.99 -31.18 -3.11
CA LYS A 68 9.57 -31.51 -1.75
C LYS A 68 8.05 -31.59 -1.60
N MET A 69 7.29 -30.85 -2.42
CA MET A 69 5.82 -30.86 -2.38
C MET A 69 5.21 -32.26 -2.60
N GLN A 70 5.91 -33.15 -3.32
CA GLN A 70 5.41 -34.50 -3.62
C GLN A 70 5.26 -35.36 -2.36
N SER A 71 6.04 -35.07 -1.32
CA SER A 71 6.02 -35.78 -0.04
C SER A 71 5.34 -34.97 1.08
N THR A 72 4.81 -33.79 0.76
CA THR A 72 4.15 -32.89 1.71
C THR A 72 2.65 -32.95 1.49
N LYS A 73 1.87 -32.98 2.59
CA LYS A 73 0.41 -32.99 2.48
C LYS A 73 -0.09 -31.66 1.86
N PRO A 74 -1.14 -31.69 1.00
CA PRO A 74 -1.61 -30.49 0.30
C PRO A 74 -2.01 -29.32 1.20
N ASP A 75 -2.59 -29.61 2.37
CA ASP A 75 -2.96 -28.63 3.40
C ASP A 75 -1.73 -27.91 3.96
N VAL A 76 -0.65 -28.64 4.20
CA VAL A 76 0.63 -28.06 4.63
C VAL A 76 1.23 -27.19 3.54
N VAL A 77 1.21 -27.63 2.28
CA VAL A 77 1.71 -26.81 1.15
C VAL A 77 0.93 -25.50 1.05
N ALA A 78 -0.40 -25.54 1.12
CA ALA A 78 -1.24 -24.35 1.07
C ALA A 78 -0.92 -23.39 2.23
N GLN A 79 -0.78 -23.91 3.45
CA GLN A 79 -0.40 -23.11 4.61
C GLN A 79 0.98 -22.45 4.44
N THR A 80 1.97 -23.21 3.96
CA THR A 80 3.32 -22.67 3.70
C THR A 80 3.28 -21.55 2.67
N ILE A 81 2.54 -21.71 1.56
CA ILE A 81 2.39 -20.65 0.54
C ILE A 81 1.83 -19.37 1.18
N MET A 82 0.77 -19.48 1.99
CA MET A 82 0.15 -18.32 2.62
C MET A 82 1.10 -17.61 3.60
N GLN A 83 1.91 -18.38 4.34
CA GLN A 83 2.93 -17.83 5.25
C GLN A 83 4.04 -17.12 4.47
N THR A 84 4.60 -17.76 3.44
CA THR A 84 5.65 -17.16 2.59
C THR A 84 5.16 -15.91 1.86
N LEU A 85 3.88 -15.90 1.44
CA LEU A 85 3.27 -14.70 0.84
C LEU A 85 3.18 -13.55 1.86
N ALA A 86 2.79 -13.82 3.11
CA ALA A 86 2.76 -12.80 4.16
C ALA A 86 4.16 -12.25 4.45
N GLU A 87 5.19 -13.12 4.46
CA GLU A 87 6.59 -12.71 4.60
C GLU A 87 7.04 -11.82 3.42
N ALA A 88 6.69 -12.18 2.18
CA ALA A 88 6.99 -11.37 1.00
C ALA A 88 6.36 -9.98 1.10
N LYS A 89 5.11 -9.87 1.57
CA LYS A 89 4.43 -8.59 1.80
C LYS A 89 5.13 -7.73 2.85
N ASN A 90 5.61 -8.33 3.94
CA ASN A 90 6.38 -7.62 4.96
C ASN A 90 7.70 -7.08 4.38
N GLN A 91 8.43 -7.90 3.63
CA GLN A 91 9.65 -7.47 2.96
C GLN A 91 9.41 -6.33 1.95
N LEU A 92 8.31 -6.40 1.19
CA LEU A 92 7.93 -5.34 0.26
C LEU A 92 7.65 -4.01 0.98
N ALA A 93 6.96 -4.06 2.11
CA ALA A 93 6.69 -2.88 2.91
C ALA A 93 7.97 -2.25 3.45
N ASP A 94 8.90 -3.06 3.97
CA ASP A 94 10.18 -2.57 4.50
C ASP A 94 11.05 -1.97 3.39
N GLN A 95 11.12 -2.60 2.21
CA GLN A 95 11.82 -2.05 1.04
C GLN A 95 11.22 -0.72 0.57
N SER A 96 9.88 -0.63 0.56
CA SER A 96 9.18 0.59 0.16
C SER A 96 9.46 1.73 1.13
N GLN A 97 9.44 1.46 2.44
CA GLN A 97 9.79 2.44 3.48
C GLN A 97 11.22 2.96 3.32
N GLN A 98 12.17 2.08 2.99
CA GLN A 98 13.56 2.47 2.74
C GLN A 98 13.69 3.43 1.54
N ILE A 99 13.01 3.14 0.42
CA ILE A 99 13.03 4.00 -0.78
C ILE A 99 12.44 5.39 -0.48
N ILE A 100 11.35 5.43 0.29
CA ILE A 100 10.71 6.67 0.71
C ILE A 100 11.68 7.48 1.59
N ALA A 101 12.31 6.84 2.59
CA ALA A 101 13.25 7.49 3.50
C ALA A 101 14.47 8.08 2.76
N GLU A 102 15.01 7.35 1.78
CA GLU A 102 16.15 7.81 0.96
C GLU A 102 15.82 9.01 0.07
N THR A 103 14.58 9.13 -0.39
CA THR A 103 14.22 10.17 -1.38
C THR A 103 13.74 11.46 -0.73
N VAL A 104 12.85 11.36 0.25
CA VAL A 104 12.20 12.55 0.84
C VAL A 104 12.92 13.05 2.10
N GLY A 105 13.87 12.24 2.62
CA GLY A 105 14.49 12.44 3.92
C GLY A 105 13.50 12.18 5.07
N THR A 106 14.00 11.79 6.25
CA THR A 106 13.16 11.53 7.44
C THR A 106 12.84 12.80 8.26
N ASP A 107 13.32 13.95 7.80
CA ASP A 107 13.31 15.22 8.53
C ASP A 107 12.01 16.02 8.37
N SER A 108 11.14 15.64 7.43
CA SER A 108 9.85 16.31 7.21
C SER A 108 8.67 15.49 7.73
N PRO A 109 7.74 16.08 8.51
CA PRO A 109 6.48 15.43 8.91
C PRO A 109 5.68 14.87 7.73
N ALA A 110 5.74 15.52 6.56
CA ALA A 110 5.05 15.05 5.35
C ALA A 110 5.67 13.76 4.78
N ALA A 111 6.99 13.62 4.82
CA ALA A 111 7.69 12.42 4.38
C ALA A 111 7.31 11.20 5.23
N ARG A 112 7.20 11.39 6.55
CA ARG A 112 6.76 10.35 7.49
C ARG A 112 5.33 9.90 7.22
N ALA A 113 4.42 10.84 6.99
CA ALA A 113 3.02 10.53 6.68
C ALA A 113 2.87 9.70 5.38
N ILE A 114 3.67 10.01 4.35
CA ILE A 114 3.68 9.24 3.09
C ILE A 114 4.23 7.82 3.33
N ALA A 115 5.34 7.69 4.07
CA ALA A 115 5.93 6.39 4.40
C ALA A 115 4.98 5.49 5.19
N GLU A 116 4.25 6.06 6.15
CA GLU A 116 3.26 5.36 6.96
C GLU A 116 2.05 4.91 6.12
N SER A 117 1.53 5.77 5.25
CA SER A 117 0.41 5.43 4.36
C SER A 117 0.74 4.30 3.39
N VAL A 118 1.92 4.35 2.74
CA VAL A 118 2.38 3.27 1.86
C VAL A 118 2.63 1.99 2.65
N GLY A 119 3.23 2.11 3.85
CA GLY A 119 3.43 0.99 4.76
C GLY A 119 2.12 0.28 5.11
N ASN A 120 1.08 1.00 5.51
CA ASN A 120 -0.22 0.44 5.85
C ASN A 120 -0.95 -0.15 4.63
N GLN A 121 -0.79 0.43 3.45
CA GLN A 121 -1.43 -0.08 2.24
C GLN A 121 -0.80 -1.41 1.78
N LEU A 122 0.52 -1.55 1.92
CA LEU A 122 1.26 -2.75 1.53
C LEU A 122 1.22 -3.85 2.60
N ARG A 123 1.31 -3.46 3.88
CA ARG A 123 1.02 -4.33 5.03
C ARG A 123 -0.50 -4.46 5.11
N SER A 124 -1.10 -5.20 4.19
CA SER A 124 -2.54 -5.46 4.23
C SER A 124 -2.93 -5.84 5.67
N GLU A 125 -3.80 -5.05 6.31
CA GLU A 125 -4.57 -5.54 7.45
C GLU A 125 -5.30 -6.82 6.99
N PRO A 126 -5.47 -7.82 7.88
CA PRO A 126 -6.26 -8.99 7.54
C PRO A 126 -7.60 -8.50 7.00
N VAL A 127 -7.99 -9.01 5.83
CA VAL A 127 -9.25 -8.72 5.15
C VAL A 127 -10.34 -8.65 6.21
N GLN A 128 -10.76 -7.44 6.60
CA GLN A 128 -11.97 -7.27 7.37
C GLN A 128 -13.03 -7.81 6.43
N LYS A 129 -13.58 -8.97 6.79
CA LYS A 129 -14.76 -9.53 6.13
C LYS A 129 -15.71 -8.37 5.97
N THR A 130 -16.01 -8.03 4.73
CA THR A 130 -17.17 -7.22 4.42
C THR A 130 -18.31 -7.98 5.07
N ASP A 131 -18.85 -7.46 6.16
CA ASP A 131 -20.05 -7.97 6.81
C ASP A 131 -21.18 -7.72 5.82
N SER A 132 -21.25 -8.60 4.82
CA SER A 132 -22.47 -8.87 4.07
C SER A 132 -23.24 -9.87 4.93
N ALA A 133 -23.75 -9.38 6.05
CA ALA A 133 -24.68 -10.10 6.91
C ALA A 133 -25.91 -9.19 7.05
N GLU A 134 -26.93 -9.55 6.28
CA GLU A 134 -28.32 -9.62 6.73
C GLU A 134 -28.86 -8.41 7.49
N THR A 135 -29.47 -7.49 6.75
CA THR A 135 -30.64 -6.77 7.29
C THR A 135 -31.85 -7.70 7.21
N ASP A 136 -31.84 -8.74 8.05
CA ASP A 136 -33.06 -9.39 8.52
C ASP A 136 -33.45 -8.72 9.85
N HIS A 137 -34.25 -7.66 9.72
CA HIS A 137 -35.16 -7.24 10.78
C HIS A 137 -36.48 -6.84 10.12
N GLU A 138 -37.32 -7.85 9.89
CA GLU A 138 -38.77 -7.77 10.10
C GLU A 138 -38.99 -7.29 11.55
N ASP A 139 -39.68 -6.17 11.78
CA ASP A 139 -41.12 -6.05 11.96
C ASP A 139 -41.50 -4.55 11.84
N ASP A 140 -42.75 -4.22 11.51
CA ASP A 140 -43.20 -2.81 11.53
C ASP A 140 -44.45 -2.36 10.74
N ASP A 141 -45.03 -3.11 9.78
CA ASP A 141 -45.98 -2.48 8.84
C ASP A 141 -47.11 -3.40 8.32
N TYR A 142 -47.79 -4.13 9.21
CA TYR A 142 -49.11 -4.71 8.88
C TYR A 142 -50.24 -3.75 9.20
N GLU A 143 -50.38 -2.66 8.43
CA GLU A 143 -51.70 -2.07 8.23
C GLU A 143 -51.91 -1.59 6.79
N ASN A 144 -52.98 -2.15 6.22
CA ASN A 144 -53.87 -1.51 5.25
C ASN A 144 -53.50 -1.64 3.77
N ARG A 145 -54.01 -2.71 3.14
CA ARG A 145 -55.04 -2.63 2.06
C ARG A 145 -55.33 -4.03 1.49
N SER A 146 -56.55 -4.51 1.67
CA SER A 146 -57.47 -4.74 0.54
C SER A 146 -58.69 -5.55 0.96
N PHE A 147 -59.83 -5.03 0.52
CA PHE A 147 -61.20 -5.50 0.62
C PHE A 147 -61.41 -6.93 0.12
N LEU A 148 -62.19 -7.73 0.85
CA LEU A 148 -63.21 -8.61 0.29
C LEU A 148 -64.28 -8.99 1.33
N LYS A 149 -65.51 -9.02 0.83
CA LYS A 149 -66.82 -8.92 1.47
C LYS A 149 -67.42 -10.29 1.77
N LYS A 150 -68.15 -10.42 2.89
CA LYS A 150 -69.31 -11.31 3.14
C LYS A 150 -69.79 -11.08 4.58
N ASP A 151 -71.06 -10.85 4.91
CA ASP A 151 -72.35 -10.98 4.24
C ASP A 151 -73.24 -9.78 4.62
#